data_AF-A0A7C1C8K7-F1
#
_entry.id   AF-A0A7C1C8K7-F1
#
_cell.length_a   1.000
_cell.length_b   1.000
_cell.length_c   1.000
_cell.angle_alpha   90.00
_cell.angle_beta   90.00
_cell.angle_gamma   90.00
#
_symmetry.space_group_name_H-M   'P 1'
#
loop_
_entity.id
_entity.type
_entity.pdbx_description
1 polymer ?
#
loop_
_entity_poly.entity_id
_entity_poly.type
_entity_poly.pdbx_seq_one_letter_code
_entity_poly.pdbx_strand_id
1 'polypeptide(L)'
;RAMDKDTAELINQNYLEVVAAPDFEEGVVEILARRKNLRIVRISRIRDLERYMEMPVVEFKALIDGGLIIQQSQINRIRSREDFQPATAVYKGKEYSVKRVPTDQEYADMVFGWHVEQGVTSNSVIYVKDGVTAGIGTGEQDRVGVAEIAVFKAYTKYADALCFRRYGTPYKQFELDVNQGRRDRAPLDEIDRETKEAKGGLIGAIMVSDAFFPFRDGVDVGIKEGISGIVQPGGSERDFEIIEACNEAGVSMVFTGQRLFKH
;
A
#
# COMPACT_ATOMS: atom_id res chain seq x y z
N ARG A 1 17.64 -4.85 11.63
CA ARG A 1 18.40 -5.99 12.23
C ARG A 1 19.38 -6.51 11.19
N ALA A 2 20.46 -7.19 11.58
CA ALA A 2 21.29 -7.90 10.61
C ALA A 2 20.43 -8.92 9.84
N MET A 3 20.74 -9.16 8.58
CA MET A 3 20.08 -10.20 7.80
C MET A 3 20.57 -11.57 8.27
N ASP A 4 19.63 -12.44 8.60
CA ASP A 4 19.87 -13.83 9.00
C ASP A 4 19.87 -14.78 7.79
N LYS A 5 20.32 -16.03 8.03
CA LYS A 5 20.43 -17.07 6.99
C LYS A 5 19.06 -17.47 6.42
N ASP A 6 18.03 -17.52 7.26
CA ASP A 6 16.68 -17.90 6.83
C ASP A 6 16.11 -16.88 5.84
N THR A 7 16.27 -15.59 6.12
CA THR A 7 15.91 -14.49 5.22
C THR A 7 16.71 -14.57 3.92
N ALA A 8 18.00 -14.88 4.00
CA ALA A 8 18.88 -15.00 2.84
C ALA A 8 18.47 -16.15 1.90
N GLU A 9 18.09 -17.31 2.45
CA GLU A 9 17.60 -18.42 1.64
C GLU A 9 16.25 -18.11 0.98
N LEU A 10 15.35 -17.41 1.67
CA LEU A 10 14.10 -16.92 1.06
C LEU A 10 14.36 -15.91 -0.07
N ILE A 11 15.30 -15.00 0.11
CA ILE A 11 15.74 -14.06 -0.94
C ILE A 11 16.27 -14.83 -2.15
N ASN A 12 17.07 -15.87 -1.93
CA ASN A 12 17.66 -16.67 -3.00
C ASN A 12 16.62 -17.49 -3.78
N GLN A 13 15.44 -17.77 -3.21
CA GLN A 13 14.32 -18.39 -3.94
C GLN A 13 13.61 -17.43 -4.90
N ASN A 14 13.81 -16.13 -4.75
CA ASN A 14 13.18 -15.10 -5.56
C ASN A 14 14.18 -14.43 -6.50
N TYR A 15 13.67 -13.80 -7.57
CA TYR A 15 14.49 -12.93 -8.41
C TYR A 15 14.48 -11.52 -7.82
N LEU A 16 15.65 -11.06 -7.35
CA LEU A 16 15.86 -9.74 -6.78
C LEU A 16 17.11 -9.12 -7.37
N GLU A 17 17.09 -7.81 -7.62
CA GLU A 17 18.23 -7.08 -8.18
C GLU A 17 19.16 -6.49 -7.12
N VAL A 18 18.59 -6.06 -5.99
CA VAL A 18 19.31 -5.42 -4.90
C VAL A 18 18.77 -5.90 -3.57
N VAL A 19 19.66 -6.17 -2.62
CA VAL A 19 19.34 -6.37 -1.22
C VAL A 19 20.14 -5.37 -0.38
N ALA A 20 19.45 -4.68 0.53
CA ALA A 20 20.06 -3.73 1.45
C ALA A 20 19.73 -4.11 2.90
N ALA A 21 20.74 -4.18 3.76
CA ALA A 21 20.59 -4.48 5.19
C ALA A 21 21.59 -3.67 6.03
N PRO A 22 21.32 -3.43 7.34
CA PRO A 22 22.29 -2.77 8.20
C PRO A 22 23.58 -3.57 8.36
N ASP A 23 23.45 -4.89 8.41
CA ASP A 23 24.57 -5.82 8.42
C ASP A 23 24.10 -7.20 7.97
N PHE A 24 25.04 -8.13 7.81
CA PHE A 24 24.77 -9.52 7.41
C PHE A 24 25.46 -10.46 8.40
N GLU A 25 24.75 -11.49 8.85
CA GLU A 25 25.34 -12.52 9.71
C GLU A 25 26.38 -13.36 8.95
N GLU A 26 27.22 -14.07 9.70
CA GLU A 26 28.24 -14.95 9.14
C GLU A 26 27.62 -16.00 8.21
N GLY A 27 28.14 -16.15 6.98
CA GLY A 27 27.63 -17.10 6.00
C GLY A 27 26.48 -16.57 5.13
N VAL A 28 25.90 -15.40 5.44
CA VAL A 28 24.76 -14.85 4.69
C VAL A 28 25.17 -14.33 3.33
N VAL A 29 26.32 -13.63 3.24
CA VAL A 29 26.81 -13.10 1.97
C VAL A 29 27.12 -14.22 0.99
N GLU A 30 27.62 -15.35 1.46
CA GLU A 30 27.90 -16.56 0.68
C GLU A 30 26.62 -17.18 0.11
N ILE A 31 25.52 -17.18 0.88
CA ILE A 31 24.20 -17.62 0.41
C ILE A 31 23.70 -16.69 -0.70
N LEU A 32 23.74 -15.38 -0.46
CA LEU A 32 23.28 -14.37 -1.41
C LEU A 32 24.10 -14.36 -2.70
N ALA A 33 25.41 -14.58 -2.60
CA ALA A 33 26.36 -14.62 -3.73
C ALA A 33 26.08 -15.77 -4.71
N ARG A 34 25.24 -16.75 -4.36
CA ARG A 34 24.74 -17.76 -5.30
C ARG A 34 23.97 -17.11 -6.47
N ARG A 35 23.40 -15.92 -6.28
CA ARG A 35 22.83 -15.08 -7.34
C ARG A 35 23.88 -14.11 -7.86
N LYS A 36 24.51 -14.46 -8.98
CA LYS A 36 25.61 -13.68 -9.60
C LYS A 36 25.29 -12.21 -9.89
N ASN A 37 24.02 -11.88 -10.14
CA ASN A 37 23.58 -10.53 -10.50
C ASN A 37 22.97 -9.75 -9.32
N LEU A 38 22.90 -10.33 -8.13
CA LEU A 38 22.34 -9.68 -6.95
C LEU A 38 23.34 -8.67 -6.38
N ARG A 39 22.93 -7.40 -6.28
CA ARG A 39 23.72 -6.36 -5.63
C ARG A 39 23.47 -6.41 -4.12
N ILE A 40 24.51 -6.65 -3.34
CA ILE A 40 24.44 -6.71 -1.88
C ILE A 40 24.96 -5.39 -1.31
N VAL A 41 24.11 -4.65 -0.60
CA VAL A 41 24.44 -3.34 -0.05
C VAL A 41 24.35 -3.39 1.47
N ARG A 42 25.41 -2.96 2.15
CA ARG A 42 25.40 -2.75 3.61
C ARG A 42 25.20 -1.29 3.94
N ILE A 43 24.17 -0.97 4.71
CA ILE A 43 23.85 0.39 5.19
C ILE A 43 23.97 0.41 6.72
N SER A 44 25.20 0.46 7.23
CA SER A 44 25.52 0.30 8.66
C SER A 44 24.74 1.22 9.60
N ARG A 45 24.37 2.41 9.12
CA ARG A 45 23.64 3.44 9.89
C ARG A 45 22.18 3.59 9.47
N ILE A 46 21.54 2.54 8.92
CA ILE A 46 20.12 2.62 8.50
C ILE A 46 19.17 3.02 9.64
N ARG A 47 19.53 2.71 10.90
CA ARG A 47 18.76 3.11 12.08
C ARG A 47 18.79 4.61 12.35
N ASP A 48 19.80 5.32 11.84
CA ASP A 48 19.85 6.78 11.96
C ASP A 48 18.86 7.46 11.03
N LEU A 49 18.23 6.74 10.09
CA LEU A 49 17.18 7.29 9.24
C LEU A 49 16.01 7.87 10.04
N GLU A 50 15.72 7.28 11.21
CA GLU A 50 14.69 7.79 12.11
C GLU A 50 14.95 9.25 12.54
N ARG A 51 16.23 9.63 12.69
CA ARG A 51 16.61 11.00 13.07
C ARG A 51 16.24 12.03 12.00
N TYR A 52 16.21 11.61 10.74
CA TYR A 52 15.90 12.50 9.62
C TYR A 52 14.40 12.63 9.36
N MET A 53 13.54 11.78 9.96
CA MET A 53 12.09 11.82 9.72
C MET A 53 11.44 13.14 10.15
N GLU A 54 12.02 13.84 11.13
CA GLU A 54 11.52 15.11 11.65
C GLU A 54 12.30 16.32 11.14
N MET A 55 13.40 16.09 10.41
CA MET A 55 14.28 17.15 9.98
C MET A 55 13.79 17.69 8.63
N PRO A 56 13.28 18.92 8.57
CA PRO A 56 13.00 19.51 7.27
C PRO A 56 14.32 19.74 6.53
N VAL A 57 14.38 19.29 5.28
CA VAL A 57 15.50 19.52 4.38
C VAL A 57 15.06 20.34 3.17
N VAL A 58 16.01 20.98 2.50
CA VAL A 58 15.75 21.63 1.21
C VAL A 58 15.79 20.57 0.13
N GLU A 59 14.67 20.39 -0.56
CA GLU A 59 14.56 19.56 -1.75
C GLU A 59 14.60 20.46 -2.99
N PHE A 60 15.25 19.98 -4.04
CA PHE A 60 15.21 20.64 -5.33
C PHE A 60 15.08 19.64 -6.48
N LYS A 61 14.36 20.04 -7.53
CA LYS A 61 14.19 19.27 -8.76
C LYS A 61 14.62 20.14 -9.94
N ALA A 62 15.54 19.62 -10.75
CA ALA A 62 15.91 20.24 -12.01
C ALA A 62 14.87 19.89 -13.07
N LEU A 63 14.36 20.92 -13.75
CA LEU A 63 13.43 20.81 -14.87
C LEU A 63 14.21 20.62 -16.17
N ILE A 64 13.51 20.13 -17.21
CA ILE A 64 14.13 19.86 -18.52
C ILE A 64 14.69 21.11 -19.21
N ASP A 65 14.17 22.29 -18.87
CA ASP A 65 14.63 23.60 -19.35
C ASP A 65 15.78 24.19 -18.50
N GLY A 66 16.26 23.44 -17.49
CA GLY A 66 17.29 23.90 -16.56
C GLY A 66 16.77 24.73 -15.40
N GLY A 67 15.46 24.97 -15.30
CA GLY A 67 14.85 25.61 -14.13
C GLY A 67 15.00 24.74 -12.87
N LEU A 68 15.04 25.39 -11.70
CA LEU A 68 15.07 24.70 -10.41
C LEU A 68 13.79 24.98 -9.64
N ILE A 69 13.07 23.92 -9.26
CA ILE A 69 12.04 24.00 -8.22
C ILE A 69 12.74 23.72 -6.90
N ILE A 70 12.57 24.61 -5.92
CA ILE A 70 13.14 24.47 -4.58
C ILE A 70 11.98 24.48 -3.59
N GLN A 71 11.95 23.50 -2.69
CA GLN A 71 10.92 23.38 -1.66
C GLN A 71 11.51 22.87 -0.34
N GLN A 72 10.74 22.96 0.73
CA GLN A 72 11.03 22.28 1.98
C GLN A 72 10.42 20.87 1.94
N SER A 73 11.16 19.86 2.37
CA SER A 73 10.67 18.48 2.44
C SER A 73 9.43 18.38 3.32
N GLN A 74 8.49 17.53 2.92
CA GLN A 74 7.31 17.27 3.71
C GLN A 74 7.62 16.38 4.92
N ILE A 75 7.23 16.85 6.12
CA ILE A 75 7.30 16.06 7.36
C ILE A 75 5.97 15.34 7.57
N ASN A 76 6.00 14.02 7.81
CA ASN A 76 4.81 13.26 8.19
C ASN A 76 4.46 13.53 9.66
N ARG A 77 3.25 14.06 9.88
CA ARG A 77 2.72 14.39 11.21
C ARG A 77 1.99 13.23 11.88
N ILE A 78 1.55 12.24 11.11
CA ILE A 78 0.76 11.12 11.61
C ILE A 78 1.72 9.98 11.97
N ARG A 79 1.80 9.66 13.26
CA ARG A 79 2.74 8.67 13.81
C ARG A 79 2.10 7.70 14.79
N SER A 80 0.93 8.07 15.29
CA SER A 80 0.17 7.36 16.30
C SER A 80 -1.32 7.52 16.02
N ARG A 81 -2.14 6.73 16.72
CA ARG A 81 -3.60 6.82 16.58
C ARG A 81 -4.14 8.19 17.01
N GLU A 82 -3.46 8.86 17.94
CA GLU A 82 -3.83 10.16 18.49
C GLU A 82 -3.66 11.30 17.47
N ASP A 83 -2.86 11.10 16.42
CA ASP A 83 -2.65 12.10 15.37
C ASP A 83 -3.79 12.13 14.34
N PHE A 84 -4.64 11.09 14.34
CA PHE A 84 -5.82 11.01 13.49
C PHE A 84 -7.01 11.75 14.09
N GLN A 85 -7.79 12.39 13.22
CA GLN A 85 -9.06 13.00 13.58
C GLN A 85 -10.20 12.09 13.11
N PRO A 86 -11.24 11.85 13.92
CA PRO A 86 -12.46 11.23 13.40
C PRO A 86 -13.01 12.02 12.21
N ALA A 87 -13.45 11.34 11.16
CA ALA A 87 -13.98 12.02 9.98
C ALA A 87 -15.27 12.78 10.32
N THR A 88 -15.24 14.10 10.10
CA THR A 88 -16.37 15.00 10.31
C THR A 88 -16.48 16.02 9.18
N ALA A 89 -17.70 16.38 8.78
CA ALA A 89 -17.95 17.40 7.77
C ALA A 89 -19.21 18.21 8.10
N VAL A 90 -19.27 19.46 7.61
CA VAL A 90 -20.47 20.31 7.70
C VAL A 90 -20.97 20.58 6.30
N TYR A 91 -22.23 20.23 6.03
CA TYR A 91 -22.86 20.50 4.75
C TYR A 91 -24.25 21.11 4.96
N LYS A 92 -24.47 22.30 4.38
CA LYS A 92 -25.73 23.06 4.49
C LYS A 92 -26.22 23.22 5.95
N GLY A 93 -25.29 23.46 6.88
CA GLY A 93 -25.59 23.64 8.30
C GLY A 93 -25.90 22.36 9.08
N LYS A 94 -25.80 21.18 8.45
CA LYS A 94 -25.89 19.88 9.10
C LYS A 94 -24.48 19.30 9.30
N GLU A 95 -24.21 18.81 10.50
CA GLU A 95 -22.99 18.08 10.82
C GLU A 95 -23.12 16.59 10.47
N TYR A 96 -22.04 16.05 9.95
CA TYR A 96 -21.88 14.64 9.58
C TYR A 96 -20.63 14.11 10.27
N SER A 97 -20.74 12.95 10.89
CA SER A 97 -19.62 12.29 11.56
C SER A 97 -19.63 10.79 11.27
N VAL A 98 -18.45 10.20 11.26
CA VAL A 98 -18.31 8.74 11.19
C VAL A 98 -18.85 8.10 12.47
N LYS A 99 -19.59 7.00 12.32
CA LYS A 99 -20.25 6.30 13.43
C LYS A 99 -19.38 5.22 14.04
N ARG A 100 -18.49 4.60 13.25
CA ARG A 100 -17.60 3.52 13.68
C ARG A 100 -16.20 4.06 13.94
N VAL A 101 -15.71 3.83 15.14
CA VAL A 101 -14.32 4.11 15.51
C VAL A 101 -13.44 2.92 15.08
N PRO A 102 -12.23 3.17 14.52
CA PRO A 102 -11.28 2.10 14.23
C PRO A 102 -10.90 1.31 15.50
N THR A 103 -10.65 0.02 15.33
CA THR A 103 -10.02 -0.84 16.34
C THR A 103 -8.52 -0.56 16.45
N ASP A 104 -7.85 -1.06 17.51
CA ASP A 104 -6.41 -0.86 17.67
C ASP A 104 -5.59 -1.45 16.50
N GLN A 105 -6.02 -2.60 15.95
CA GLN A 105 -5.37 -3.20 14.78
C GLN A 105 -5.58 -2.34 13.53
N GLU A 106 -6.78 -1.81 13.32
CA GLU A 106 -7.04 -0.90 12.20
C GLU A 106 -6.23 0.38 12.34
N TYR A 107 -6.12 0.97 13.54
CA TYR A 107 -5.25 2.11 13.76
C TYR A 107 -3.77 1.81 13.45
N ALA A 108 -3.29 0.62 13.82
CA ALA A 108 -1.93 0.21 13.48
C ALA A 108 -1.72 0.12 11.96
N ASP A 109 -2.68 -0.45 11.23
CA ASP A 109 -2.65 -0.53 9.76
C ASP A 109 -2.82 0.84 9.10
N MET A 110 -3.61 1.75 9.69
CA MET A 110 -3.78 3.13 9.24
C MET A 110 -2.46 3.91 9.38
N VAL A 111 -1.78 3.82 10.52
CA VAL A 111 -0.45 4.43 10.72
C VAL A 111 0.55 3.84 9.73
N PHE A 112 0.65 2.52 9.64
CA PHE A 112 1.56 1.84 8.70
C PHE A 112 1.30 2.30 7.26
N GLY A 113 0.04 2.27 6.82
CA GLY A 113 -0.33 2.66 5.46
C GLY A 113 -0.03 4.12 5.17
N TRP A 114 -0.29 5.02 6.12
CA TRP A 114 0.07 6.43 5.95
C TRP A 114 1.58 6.65 5.79
N HIS A 115 2.40 5.92 6.55
CA HIS A 115 3.85 5.95 6.39
C HIS A 115 4.32 5.40 5.04
N VAL A 116 3.70 4.32 4.55
CA VAL A 116 4.00 3.76 3.23
C VAL A 116 3.60 4.74 2.13
N GLU A 117 2.41 5.35 2.24
CA GLU A 117 1.85 6.25 1.24
C GLU A 117 2.74 7.47 0.97
N GLN A 118 3.43 7.99 2.00
CA GLN A 118 4.44 9.06 1.84
C GLN A 118 5.58 8.67 0.86
N GLY A 119 5.82 7.37 0.71
CA GLY A 119 6.80 6.79 -0.20
C GLY A 119 6.32 6.68 -1.64
N VAL A 120 5.01 6.66 -1.88
CA VAL A 120 4.37 6.31 -3.17
C VAL A 120 4.21 7.55 -4.05
N THR A 121 4.39 7.39 -5.37
CA THR A 121 4.21 8.50 -6.33
C THR A 121 2.73 8.81 -6.54
N SER A 122 2.37 10.09 -6.55
CA SER A 122 0.99 10.54 -6.69
C SER A 122 0.46 10.54 -8.13
N ASN A 123 -0.86 10.53 -8.34
CA ASN A 123 -1.87 10.25 -7.30
C ASN A 123 -1.82 8.77 -6.91
N SER A 124 -2.09 8.47 -5.63
CA SER A 124 -2.05 7.10 -5.11
C SER A 124 -3.20 6.73 -4.16
N VAL A 125 -3.50 5.44 -4.19
CA VAL A 125 -4.35 4.74 -3.23
C VAL A 125 -3.71 3.40 -2.94
N ILE A 126 -3.58 3.05 -1.68
CA ILE A 126 -3.08 1.74 -1.24
C ILE A 126 -4.08 1.03 -0.35
N TYR A 127 -4.02 -0.28 -0.35
CA TYR A 127 -4.71 -1.14 0.60
C TYR A 127 -3.70 -1.82 1.51
N VAL A 128 -3.94 -1.77 2.81
CA VAL A 128 -3.07 -2.33 3.85
C VAL A 128 -3.87 -3.26 4.73
N LYS A 129 -3.27 -4.37 5.14
CA LYS A 129 -3.87 -5.29 6.10
C LYS A 129 -2.77 -5.99 6.88
N ASP A 130 -2.91 -6.09 8.20
CA ASP A 130 -1.99 -6.81 9.09
C ASP A 130 -0.52 -6.36 8.92
N GLY A 131 -0.30 -5.04 8.79
CA GLY A 131 1.01 -4.43 8.61
C GLY A 131 1.69 -4.72 7.26
N VAL A 132 0.93 -5.15 6.25
CA VAL A 132 1.45 -5.35 4.89
C VAL A 132 0.59 -4.66 3.83
N THR A 133 1.20 -4.24 2.73
CA THR A 133 0.47 -3.71 1.57
C THR A 133 -0.17 -4.84 0.77
N ALA A 134 -1.49 -4.84 0.66
CA ALA A 134 -2.25 -5.77 -0.18
C ALA A 134 -2.31 -5.32 -1.65
N GLY A 135 -2.34 -4.01 -1.92
CA GLY A 135 -2.37 -3.45 -3.26
C GLY A 135 -1.94 -2.00 -3.29
N ILE A 136 -1.25 -1.58 -4.35
CA ILE A 136 -0.75 -0.19 -4.52
C ILE A 136 -1.11 0.33 -5.91
N GLY A 137 -2.01 1.30 -5.97
CA GLY A 137 -2.31 2.11 -7.14
C GLY A 137 -1.52 3.41 -7.10
N THR A 138 -0.92 3.79 -8.22
CA THR A 138 -0.05 4.98 -8.31
C THR A 138 0.04 5.44 -9.76
N GLY A 139 0.22 6.75 -9.97
CA GLY A 139 0.57 7.33 -11.26
C GLY A 139 -0.62 7.66 -12.18
N GLU A 140 -1.85 7.62 -11.66
CA GLU A 140 -3.06 7.97 -12.40
C GLU A 140 -3.48 9.43 -12.17
N GLN A 141 -4.25 9.96 -13.12
CA GLN A 141 -4.81 11.32 -13.04
C GLN A 141 -6.12 11.37 -12.23
N ASP A 142 -6.88 10.27 -12.23
CA ASP A 142 -8.16 10.15 -11.55
C ASP A 142 -8.09 9.25 -10.29
N ARG A 143 -8.85 9.63 -9.24
CA ARG A 143 -8.80 8.98 -7.93
C ARG A 143 -9.58 7.66 -7.88
N VAL A 144 -10.64 7.54 -8.68
CA VAL A 144 -11.39 6.27 -8.80
C VAL A 144 -10.52 5.27 -9.55
N GLY A 145 -9.92 5.69 -10.67
CA GLY A 145 -9.02 4.85 -11.47
C GLY A 145 -7.84 4.32 -10.67
N VAL A 146 -7.20 5.15 -9.83
CA VAL A 146 -6.09 4.67 -9.01
C VAL A 146 -6.53 3.65 -7.95
N ALA A 147 -7.71 3.83 -7.35
CA ALA A 147 -8.29 2.88 -6.41
C ALA A 147 -8.61 1.54 -7.08
N GLU A 148 -9.16 1.57 -8.30
CA GLU A 148 -9.46 0.36 -9.08
C GLU A 148 -8.19 -0.39 -9.50
N ILE A 149 -7.12 0.33 -9.89
CA ILE A 149 -5.81 -0.27 -10.18
C ILE A 149 -5.24 -0.97 -8.94
N ALA A 150 -5.38 -0.34 -7.76
CA ALA A 150 -4.93 -0.94 -6.51
C ALA A 150 -5.69 -2.25 -6.21
N VAL A 151 -7.00 -2.30 -6.45
CA VAL A 151 -7.82 -3.52 -6.34
C VAL A 151 -7.36 -4.58 -7.34
N PHE A 152 -7.22 -4.21 -8.62
CA PHE A 152 -6.76 -5.13 -9.67
C PHE A 152 -5.41 -5.78 -9.33
N LYS A 153 -4.47 -4.99 -8.80
CA LYS A 153 -3.17 -5.50 -8.36
C LYS A 153 -3.30 -6.44 -7.17
N ALA A 154 -4.16 -6.15 -6.20
CA ALA A 154 -4.40 -7.02 -5.05
C ALA A 154 -4.90 -8.40 -5.51
N TYR A 155 -5.91 -8.44 -6.39
CA TYR A 155 -6.41 -9.70 -6.97
C TYR A 155 -5.32 -10.47 -7.73
N THR A 156 -4.59 -9.77 -8.59
CA THR A 156 -3.52 -10.38 -9.39
C THR A 156 -2.44 -11.00 -8.49
N LYS A 157 -2.01 -10.30 -7.44
CA LYS A 157 -0.97 -10.77 -6.51
C LYS A 157 -1.47 -11.88 -5.60
N TYR A 158 -2.73 -11.82 -5.18
CA TYR A 158 -3.34 -12.87 -4.37
C TYR A 158 -3.43 -14.19 -5.15
N ALA A 159 -3.90 -14.14 -6.40
CA ALA A 159 -3.96 -15.31 -7.29
C ALA A 159 -2.56 -15.89 -7.57
N ASP A 160 -1.57 -15.03 -7.83
CA ASP A 160 -0.18 -15.44 -8.04
C ASP A 160 0.42 -16.12 -6.81
N ALA A 161 0.20 -15.55 -5.62
CA ALA A 161 0.65 -16.14 -4.36
C ALA A 161 -0.04 -17.48 -4.04
N LEU A 162 -1.34 -17.61 -4.33
CA LEU A 162 -2.05 -18.89 -4.19
C LEU A 162 -1.50 -19.94 -5.15
N CYS A 163 -1.31 -19.58 -6.43
CA CYS A 163 -0.76 -20.48 -7.43
C CYS A 163 0.64 -20.96 -7.04
N PHE A 164 1.50 -20.04 -6.63
CA PHE A 164 2.87 -20.37 -6.24
C PHE A 164 2.91 -21.24 -4.98
N ARG A 165 2.10 -20.96 -3.95
CA ARG A 165 2.05 -21.79 -2.74
C ARG A 165 1.59 -23.22 -3.00
N ARG A 166 0.63 -23.41 -3.90
CA ARG A 166 0.08 -24.75 -4.20
C ARG A 166 0.90 -25.53 -5.21
N TYR A 167 1.47 -24.86 -6.20
CA TYR A 167 2.04 -25.52 -7.38
C TYR A 167 3.49 -25.12 -7.67
N GLY A 168 4.12 -24.28 -6.84
CA GLY A 168 5.50 -23.81 -7.01
C GLY A 168 5.75 -23.03 -8.30
N THR A 169 4.69 -22.57 -8.97
CA THR A 169 4.74 -21.93 -10.29
C THR A 169 3.96 -20.61 -10.23
N PRO A 170 4.49 -19.48 -10.73
CA PRO A 170 3.74 -18.24 -10.85
C PRO A 170 2.48 -18.41 -11.72
N TYR A 171 1.41 -17.67 -11.43
CA TYR A 171 0.12 -17.82 -12.11
C TYR A 171 0.27 -17.66 -13.63
N LYS A 172 1.00 -16.65 -14.08
CA LYS A 172 1.19 -16.38 -15.52
C LYS A 172 1.98 -17.49 -16.24
N GLN A 173 2.93 -18.12 -15.55
CA GLN A 173 3.65 -19.26 -16.10
C GLN A 173 2.76 -20.51 -16.14
N PHE A 174 1.93 -20.71 -15.11
CA PHE A 174 0.95 -21.80 -15.11
C PHE A 174 -0.08 -21.62 -16.23
N GLU A 175 -0.60 -20.40 -16.42
CA GLU A 175 -1.51 -20.04 -17.51
C GLU A 175 -0.89 -20.29 -18.89
N LEU A 176 0.39 -19.97 -19.05
CA LEU A 176 1.12 -20.30 -20.28
C LEU A 176 1.22 -21.81 -20.50
N ASP A 177 1.51 -22.59 -19.46
CA ASP A 177 1.55 -24.06 -19.55
C ASP A 177 0.19 -24.65 -19.94
N VAL A 178 -0.91 -24.10 -19.43
CA VAL A 178 -2.28 -24.47 -19.81
C VAL A 178 -2.53 -24.15 -21.28
N ASN A 179 -2.22 -22.93 -21.72
CA ASN A 179 -2.40 -22.51 -23.12
C ASN A 179 -1.56 -23.34 -24.11
N GLN A 180 -0.46 -23.94 -23.64
CA GLN A 180 0.38 -24.85 -24.41
C GLN A 180 -0.03 -26.33 -24.29
N GLY A 181 -1.12 -26.64 -23.59
CA GLY A 181 -1.62 -28.00 -23.38
C GLY A 181 -0.75 -28.85 -22.45
N ARG A 182 0.14 -28.25 -21.67
CA ARG A 182 1.04 -28.95 -20.73
C ARG A 182 0.42 -29.16 -19.35
N ARG A 183 -0.65 -28.44 -19.02
CA ARG A 183 -1.39 -28.54 -17.75
C ARG A 183 -2.89 -28.38 -17.98
N ASP A 184 -3.67 -28.90 -17.04
CA ASP A 184 -5.12 -28.70 -16.99
C ASP A 184 -5.48 -27.29 -16.47
N ARG A 185 -6.60 -26.72 -16.93
CA ARG A 185 -7.07 -25.37 -16.53
C ARG A 185 -7.80 -25.36 -15.18
N ALA A 186 -8.38 -26.47 -14.73
CA ALA A 186 -9.20 -26.53 -13.52
C ALA A 186 -8.49 -26.00 -12.25
N PRO A 187 -7.17 -26.23 -12.05
CA PRO A 187 -6.42 -25.58 -10.96
C PRO A 187 -6.45 -24.06 -10.98
N LEU A 188 -6.39 -23.43 -12.16
CA LEU A 188 -6.47 -21.97 -12.29
C LEU A 188 -7.89 -21.48 -12.03
N ASP A 189 -8.90 -22.20 -12.50
CA ASP A 189 -10.29 -21.82 -12.26
C ASP A 189 -10.66 -21.90 -10.76
N GLU A 190 -10.07 -22.86 -10.03
CA GLU A 190 -10.17 -22.91 -8.57
C GLU A 190 -9.47 -21.72 -7.90
N ILE A 191 -8.24 -21.38 -8.32
CA ILE A 191 -7.51 -20.23 -7.81
C ILE A 191 -8.28 -18.93 -8.07
N ASP A 192 -8.84 -18.78 -9.27
CA ASP A 192 -9.61 -17.60 -9.68
C ASP A 192 -10.87 -17.47 -8.82
N ARG A 193 -11.58 -18.58 -8.58
CA ARG A 193 -12.75 -18.61 -7.69
C ARG A 193 -12.39 -18.21 -6.27
N GLU A 194 -11.36 -18.82 -5.69
CA GLU A 194 -10.92 -18.52 -4.32
C GLU A 194 -10.42 -17.08 -4.18
N THR A 195 -9.68 -16.58 -5.17
CA THR A 195 -9.24 -15.18 -5.21
C THR A 195 -10.43 -14.23 -5.19
N LYS A 196 -11.47 -14.54 -5.96
CA LYS A 196 -12.69 -13.73 -6.02
C LYS A 196 -13.50 -13.79 -4.72
N GLU A 197 -13.62 -14.97 -4.11
CA GLU A 197 -14.29 -15.15 -2.81
C GLU A 197 -13.56 -14.40 -1.69
N ALA A 198 -12.22 -14.42 -1.71
CA ALA A 198 -11.39 -13.68 -0.78
C ALA A 198 -11.24 -12.18 -1.11
N LYS A 199 -11.85 -11.69 -2.19
CA LYS A 199 -11.73 -10.32 -2.70
C LYS A 199 -10.27 -9.86 -2.86
N GLY A 200 -9.42 -10.72 -3.41
CA GLY A 200 -7.98 -10.45 -3.52
C GLY A 200 -7.27 -10.22 -2.17
N GLY A 201 -7.85 -10.70 -1.06
CA GLY A 201 -7.34 -10.51 0.29
C GLY A 201 -7.73 -9.18 0.94
N LEU A 202 -8.59 -8.37 0.30
CA LEU A 202 -8.92 -7.01 0.75
C LEU A 202 -9.98 -6.94 1.86
N ILE A 203 -10.67 -8.04 2.16
CA ILE A 203 -11.66 -8.07 3.24
C ILE A 203 -10.99 -7.68 4.56
N GLY A 204 -11.48 -6.63 5.21
CA GLY A 204 -10.92 -6.08 6.45
C GLY A 204 -9.65 -5.25 6.28
N ALA A 205 -9.25 -4.92 5.04
CA ALA A 205 -8.12 -4.03 4.81
C ALA A 205 -8.48 -2.56 5.11
N ILE A 206 -7.45 -1.74 5.26
CA ILE A 206 -7.51 -0.29 5.31
C ILE A 206 -7.19 0.28 3.92
N MET A 207 -8.06 1.15 3.43
CA MET A 207 -7.78 1.98 2.25
C MET A 207 -7.13 3.28 2.67
N VAL A 208 -6.00 3.64 2.06
CA VAL A 208 -5.27 4.88 2.34
C VAL A 208 -5.10 5.66 1.06
N SER A 209 -5.39 6.96 1.08
CA SER A 209 -5.21 7.85 -0.09
C SER A 209 -4.37 9.07 0.26
N ASP A 210 -3.40 9.39 -0.59
CA ASP A 210 -2.53 10.56 -0.49
C ASP A 210 -3.27 11.91 -0.42
N ALA A 211 -4.49 11.99 -0.94
CA ALA A 211 -5.35 13.15 -0.85
C ALA A 211 -6.84 12.80 -0.84
N PHE A 212 -7.70 13.78 -0.56
CA PHE A 212 -9.13 13.50 -0.35
C PHE A 212 -9.81 12.90 -1.58
N PHE A 213 -10.86 12.11 -1.38
CA PHE A 213 -11.78 11.74 -2.46
C PHE A 213 -12.73 12.91 -2.76
N PRO A 214 -12.88 13.29 -4.04
CA PRO A 214 -13.79 14.39 -4.40
C PRO A 214 -15.26 13.97 -4.28
N PHE A 215 -15.57 12.69 -4.46
CA PHE A 215 -16.92 12.13 -4.41
C PHE A 215 -16.92 10.75 -3.74
N ARG A 216 -18.11 10.25 -3.41
CA ARG A 216 -18.35 8.92 -2.82
C ARG A 216 -17.80 7.77 -3.68
N ASP A 217 -17.84 7.90 -5.00
CA ASP A 217 -17.45 6.83 -5.93
C ASP A 217 -16.04 6.29 -5.69
N GLY A 218 -15.10 7.14 -5.28
CA GLY A 218 -13.74 6.73 -4.94
C GLY A 218 -13.67 5.77 -3.75
N VAL A 219 -14.42 6.03 -2.68
CA VAL A 219 -14.44 5.12 -1.51
C VAL A 219 -15.30 3.87 -1.76
N ASP A 220 -16.32 3.97 -2.60
CA ASP A 220 -17.18 2.84 -2.96
C ASP A 220 -16.38 1.71 -3.63
N VAL A 221 -15.28 2.04 -4.34
CA VAL A 221 -14.37 1.03 -4.89
C VAL A 221 -13.85 0.11 -3.80
N GLY A 222 -13.28 0.67 -2.73
CA GLY A 222 -12.75 -0.12 -1.62
C GLY A 222 -13.86 -0.80 -0.81
N ILE A 223 -14.97 -0.10 -0.54
CA ILE A 223 -16.12 -0.64 0.21
C ILE A 223 -16.67 -1.92 -0.43
N LYS A 224 -16.77 -1.98 -1.76
CA LYS A 224 -17.22 -3.18 -2.51
C LYS A 224 -16.29 -4.39 -2.35
N GLU A 225 -15.05 -4.16 -1.94
CA GLU A 225 -14.05 -5.19 -1.66
C GLU A 225 -14.02 -5.61 -0.18
N GLY A 226 -14.84 -4.98 0.66
CA GLY A 226 -15.01 -5.35 2.06
C GLY A 226 -13.94 -4.78 3.00
N ILE A 227 -13.33 -3.64 2.65
CA ILE A 227 -12.44 -2.91 3.56
C ILE A 227 -13.16 -2.54 4.86
N SER A 228 -12.42 -2.34 5.95
CA SER A 228 -12.99 -1.99 7.26
C SER A 228 -12.67 -0.56 7.70
N GLY A 229 -11.71 0.11 7.05
CA GLY A 229 -11.37 1.50 7.36
C GLY A 229 -10.78 2.28 6.20
N ILE A 230 -10.87 3.61 6.29
CA ILE A 230 -10.34 4.55 5.31
C ILE A 230 -9.54 5.66 6.01
N VAL A 231 -8.37 5.98 5.44
CA VAL A 231 -7.55 7.13 5.81
C VAL A 231 -7.44 8.06 4.62
N GLN A 232 -7.76 9.34 4.83
CA GLN A 232 -7.51 10.39 3.86
C GLN A 232 -7.26 11.73 4.58
N PRO A 233 -6.88 12.81 3.88
CA PRO A 233 -6.69 14.10 4.55
C PRO A 233 -7.96 14.81 4.99
N GLY A 234 -9.09 14.54 4.32
CA GLY A 234 -10.28 15.38 4.39
C GLY A 234 -10.10 16.71 3.64
N GLY A 235 -11.18 17.49 3.56
CA GLY A 235 -11.21 18.79 2.90
C GLY A 235 -11.96 18.80 1.55
N SER A 236 -12.76 17.77 1.27
CA SER A 236 -13.69 17.80 0.13
C SER A 236 -14.98 18.53 0.53
N GLU A 237 -15.55 19.33 -0.38
CA GLU A 237 -16.91 19.88 -0.20
C GLU A 237 -17.98 18.78 -0.04
N ARG A 238 -17.66 17.57 -0.51
CA ARG A 238 -18.53 16.39 -0.50
C ARG A 238 -18.11 15.36 0.55
N ASP A 239 -17.27 15.71 1.52
CA ASP A 239 -16.88 14.78 2.61
C ASP A 239 -18.09 14.20 3.34
N PHE A 240 -19.23 14.91 3.39
CA PHE A 240 -20.47 14.39 3.95
C PHE A 240 -20.99 13.13 3.24
N GLU A 241 -20.92 13.06 1.89
CA GLU A 241 -21.39 11.91 1.10
C GLU A 241 -20.48 10.69 1.32
N ILE A 242 -19.19 10.95 1.51
CA ILE A 242 -18.14 9.95 1.75
C ILE A 242 -18.29 9.37 3.16
N ILE A 243 -18.51 10.23 4.16
CA ILE A 243 -18.79 9.82 5.55
C ILE A 243 -20.09 9.00 5.61
N GLU A 244 -21.14 9.41 4.89
CA GLU A 244 -22.38 8.64 4.78
C GLU A 244 -22.14 7.27 4.13
N ALA A 245 -21.30 7.18 3.09
CA ALA A 245 -20.94 5.91 2.45
C ALA A 245 -20.28 4.96 3.45
N CYS A 246 -19.32 5.47 4.23
CA CYS A 246 -18.66 4.70 5.28
C CYS A 246 -19.67 4.23 6.33
N ASN A 247 -20.58 5.11 6.75
CA ASN A 247 -21.61 4.79 7.74
C ASN A 247 -22.62 3.75 7.23
N GLU A 248 -23.02 3.79 5.97
CA GLU A 248 -23.88 2.79 5.33
C GLU A 248 -23.21 1.42 5.27
N ALA A 249 -21.90 1.39 5.04
CA ALA A 249 -21.12 0.15 4.94
C ALA A 249 -20.56 -0.36 6.28
N GLY A 250 -20.67 0.41 7.37
CA GLY A 250 -20.05 0.08 8.66
C GLY A 250 -18.52 0.19 8.64
N VAL A 251 -17.98 1.06 7.78
CA VAL A 251 -16.54 1.31 7.60
C VAL A 251 -16.10 2.46 8.50
N SER A 252 -14.92 2.33 9.12
CA SER A 252 -14.32 3.39 9.92
C SER A 252 -13.63 4.41 9.01
N MET A 253 -13.50 5.65 9.45
CA MET A 253 -12.88 6.69 8.64
C MET A 253 -12.19 7.72 9.51
N VAL A 254 -10.95 8.04 9.17
CA VAL A 254 -10.16 9.07 9.85
C VAL A 254 -9.56 10.07 8.86
N PHE A 255 -9.43 11.30 9.32
CA PHE A 255 -8.77 12.38 8.63
C PHE A 255 -7.38 12.66 9.19
N THR A 256 -6.44 12.98 8.31
CA THR A 256 -5.07 13.36 8.68
C THR A 256 -4.84 14.87 8.68
N GLY A 257 -5.65 15.64 7.95
CA GLY A 257 -5.42 17.07 7.74
C GLY A 257 -4.13 17.40 6.96
N GLN A 258 -3.48 16.40 6.36
CA GLN A 258 -2.24 16.54 5.60
C GLN A 258 -2.30 15.70 4.33
N ARG A 259 -2.01 16.27 3.16
CA ARG A 259 -1.85 15.49 1.90
C ARG A 259 -0.44 14.93 1.77
N LEU A 260 -0.23 13.85 1.02
CA LEU A 260 1.08 13.21 0.78
C LEU A 260 1.48 13.22 -0.70
N PHE A 261 1.37 14.37 -1.37
CA PHE A 261 1.72 14.43 -2.79
C PHE A 261 3.22 14.22 -3.06
N LYS A 262 3.53 13.37 -4.04
CA LYS A 262 4.90 13.06 -4.45
C LYS A 262 5.03 12.92 -5.97
N HIS A 263 6.02 13.58 -6.57
CA HIS A 263 6.23 13.69 -8.02
C HIS A 263 7.66 13.41 -8.48
#